data_AF-A0A223KT07-F1
#
_entry.id   AF-A0A223KT07-F1
#
_cell.length_a   1.000
_cell.length_b   1.000
_cell.length_c   1.000
_cell.angle_alpha   90.00
_cell.angle_beta   90.00
_cell.angle_gamma   90.00
#
_symmetry.space_group_name_H-M   'P 1'
#
loop_
_entity.id
_entity.type
_entity.pdbx_description
1 polymer ?
#
loop_
_entity_poly.entity_id
_entity_poly.type
_entity_poly.pdbx_seq_one_letter_code
_entity_poly.pdbx_strand_id
1 'polypeptide(L)'
;MQQQEIHNYLERYFTANNCEIIENEQHHLTVQLTIEMDKELINRPFYWHYLEKTGGVPNPMKLTLITNQNEAPDDIKGDVVHFGSPRLRQIFESTRKLGNYIRLYEHVKTVPPNGHLALHPWLNVNLKISYKCDRKKDMLKSLGIHLISGAIVEQFQEKMKNISVTPKIPDFCFTMSPIIKPQSGLSRLEHYVRGFIASDDHTWAEEARERWQKDLNLLNHFYENLEEKPEVYETEMIALQEQYEPKIEVEIINGGLFYLTQNFIK
;
A
#
# COMPACT_ATOMS: atom_id res chain seq x y z
N MET A 1 -15.06 4.38 -4.50
CA MET A 1 -15.58 3.36 -3.57
C MET A 1 -17.01 3.71 -3.23
N GLN A 2 -17.91 2.74 -3.24
CA GLN A 2 -19.30 2.91 -2.79
C GLN A 2 -19.38 2.94 -1.26
N GLN A 3 -20.45 3.48 -0.68
CA GLN A 3 -20.61 3.60 0.78
C GLN A 3 -20.49 2.24 1.50
N GLN A 4 -21.06 1.18 0.94
CA GLN A 4 -20.96 -0.17 1.50
C GLN A 4 -19.53 -0.71 1.49
N GLU A 5 -18.74 -0.40 0.46
CA GLU A 5 -17.32 -0.78 0.42
C GLU A 5 -16.52 -0.03 1.49
N ILE A 6 -16.85 1.23 1.76
CA ILE A 6 -16.22 2.01 2.84
C ILE A 6 -16.57 1.39 4.18
N HIS A 7 -17.84 1.06 4.43
CA HIS A 7 -18.27 0.45 5.68
C HIS A 7 -17.55 -0.88 5.94
N ASN A 8 -17.56 -1.80 4.97
CA ASN A 8 -16.86 -3.08 5.06
C ASN A 8 -15.35 -2.92 5.26
N TYR A 9 -14.75 -1.88 4.65
CA TYR A 9 -13.35 -1.58 4.83
C TYR A 9 -13.04 -1.12 6.26
N LEU A 10 -13.85 -0.21 6.83
CA LEU A 10 -13.68 0.30 8.18
C LEU A 10 -13.80 -0.82 9.22
N GLU A 11 -14.84 -1.65 9.10
CA GLU A 11 -15.02 -2.81 9.98
C GLU A 11 -13.77 -3.69 9.99
N ARG A 12 -13.33 -4.13 8.79
CA ARG A 12 -12.12 -4.96 8.64
C ARG A 12 -10.88 -4.32 9.24
N TYR A 13 -10.71 -3.01 9.05
CA TYR A 13 -9.57 -2.27 9.58
C TYR A 13 -9.56 -2.26 11.11
N PHE A 14 -10.70 -1.96 11.75
CA PHE A 14 -10.77 -1.93 13.22
C PHE A 14 -10.66 -3.32 13.83
N THR A 15 -11.29 -4.34 13.23
CA THR A 15 -11.12 -5.74 13.66
C THR A 15 -9.66 -6.19 13.54
N ALA A 16 -8.98 -5.87 12.43
CA ALA A 16 -7.58 -6.25 12.24
C ALA A 16 -6.63 -5.58 13.25
N ASN A 17 -7.00 -4.42 13.80
CA ASN A 17 -6.25 -3.71 14.84
C ASN A 17 -6.75 -4.01 16.27
N ASN A 18 -7.57 -5.04 16.43
CA ASN A 18 -8.12 -5.49 17.71
C ASN A 18 -8.94 -4.42 18.46
N CYS A 19 -9.55 -3.48 17.73
CA CYS A 19 -10.54 -2.59 18.31
C CYS A 19 -11.85 -3.35 18.52
N GLU A 20 -12.50 -3.11 19.66
CA GLU A 20 -13.81 -3.68 19.95
C GLU A 20 -14.88 -2.90 19.18
N ILE A 21 -15.72 -3.62 18.43
CA ILE A 21 -16.86 -3.03 17.73
C ILE A 21 -18.01 -2.97 18.74
N ILE A 22 -18.42 -1.75 19.10
CA ILE A 22 -19.51 -1.50 20.05
C ILE A 22 -20.85 -1.54 19.32
N GLU A 23 -20.92 -0.88 18.16
CA GLU A 23 -22.11 -0.83 17.31
C GLU A 23 -21.70 -0.95 15.84
N ASN A 24 -22.41 -1.79 15.09
CA ASN A 24 -22.21 -1.99 13.66
C ASN A 24 -23.57 -1.94 12.96
N GLU A 25 -23.97 -0.73 12.57
CA GLU A 25 -25.23 -0.46 11.88
C GLU A 25 -24.94 -0.11 10.41
N GLN A 26 -25.91 -0.25 9.51
CA GLN A 26 -25.70 -0.03 8.08
C GLN A 26 -25.18 1.38 7.74
N HIS A 27 -25.43 2.36 8.60
CA HIS A 27 -25.14 3.77 8.34
C HIS A 27 -24.01 4.33 9.23
N HIS A 28 -23.64 3.63 10.31
CA HIS A 28 -22.57 4.05 11.21
C HIS A 28 -21.88 2.88 11.91
N LEU A 29 -20.62 3.09 12.27
CA LEU A 29 -19.79 2.14 12.99
C LEU A 29 -19.22 2.83 14.24
N THR A 30 -19.48 2.29 15.43
CA THR A 30 -18.90 2.77 16.68
C THR A 30 -17.91 1.74 17.22
N VAL A 31 -16.66 2.16 17.45
CA VAL A 31 -15.58 1.30 17.94
C VAL A 31 -14.92 1.86 19.19
N GLN A 32 -14.52 0.98 20.10
CA GLN A 32 -13.60 1.30 21.18
C GLN A 32 -12.18 1.17 20.64
N LEU A 33 -11.43 2.27 20.63
CA LEU A 33 -10.04 2.25 20.16
C LEU A 33 -9.15 1.52 21.18
N THR A 34 -8.11 0.87 20.68
CA THR A 34 -6.97 0.44 21.50
C THR A 34 -6.06 1.63 21.81
N ILE A 35 -5.12 1.48 22.73
CA ILE A 35 -4.12 2.52 23.04
C ILE A 35 -3.33 2.90 21.78
N GLU A 36 -2.93 1.91 20.99
CA GLU A 36 -2.15 2.12 19.76
C GLU A 36 -2.98 2.85 18.70
N MET A 37 -4.24 2.42 18.51
CA MET A 37 -5.13 3.03 17.52
C MET A 37 -5.57 4.43 17.89
N ASP A 38 -5.71 4.71 19.18
CA ASP A 38 -5.98 6.07 19.65
C ASP A 38 -4.81 7.00 19.36
N LYS A 39 -3.57 6.58 19.63
CA LYS A 39 -2.37 7.37 19.28
C LYS A 39 -2.21 7.57 17.78
N GLU A 40 -2.60 6.58 16.97
CA GLU A 40 -2.47 6.61 15.51
C GLU A 40 -3.54 7.50 14.85
N LEU A 41 -4.79 7.46 15.35
CA LEU A 41 -5.93 8.12 14.72
C LEU A 41 -6.36 9.42 15.41
N ILE A 42 -6.15 9.56 16.71
CA ILE A 42 -6.60 10.70 17.50
C ILE A 42 -5.42 11.62 17.80
N ASN A 43 -5.52 12.87 17.35
CA ASN A 43 -4.49 13.87 17.58
C ASN A 43 -4.57 14.45 19.01
N ARG A 44 -4.18 13.65 20.01
CA ARG A 44 -4.09 14.07 21.43
C ARG A 44 -2.73 13.73 22.09
N PRO A 45 -1.60 14.15 21.52
CA PRO A 45 -0.27 13.78 22.02
C PRO A 45 0.00 14.21 23.46
N PHE A 46 -0.54 15.37 23.89
CA PHE A 46 -0.35 15.85 25.27
C PHE A 46 -1.03 14.97 26.32
N TYR A 47 -2.19 14.37 25.99
CA TYR A 47 -2.87 13.43 26.88
C TYR A 47 -1.99 12.20 27.14
N TRP A 48 -1.46 11.60 26.07
CA TRP A 48 -0.61 10.42 26.17
C TRP A 48 0.72 10.73 26.88
N HIS A 49 1.35 11.84 26.55
CA HIS A 49 2.61 12.26 27.20
C HIS A 49 2.44 12.48 28.72
N TYR A 50 1.34 13.11 29.13
CA TYR A 50 1.05 13.29 30.55
C TYR A 50 0.76 11.95 31.25
N LEU A 51 -0.04 11.09 30.63
CA LEU A 51 -0.45 9.81 31.19
C LEU A 51 0.74 8.85 31.38
N GLU A 52 1.65 8.81 30.40
CA GLU A 52 2.88 8.00 30.47
C GLU A 52 3.84 8.50 31.56
N LYS A 53 3.92 9.82 31.77
CA LYS A 53 4.76 10.41 32.82
C LYS A 53 4.20 10.18 34.24
N THR A 54 2.88 10.13 34.37
CA THR A 54 2.20 10.03 35.66
C THR A 54 1.84 8.60 36.04
N GLY A 55 2.02 7.63 35.13
CA GLY A 55 1.62 6.24 35.36
C GLY A 55 0.09 6.06 35.45
N GLY A 56 -0.67 6.97 34.84
CA GLY A 56 -2.13 6.92 34.85
C GLY A 56 -2.70 5.73 34.07
N VAL A 57 -3.95 5.37 34.35
CA VAL A 57 -4.64 4.28 33.63
C VAL A 57 -5.10 4.78 32.25
N PRO A 58 -4.68 4.15 31.15
CA PRO A 58 -5.09 4.54 29.80
C PRO A 58 -6.61 4.55 29.62
N ASN A 59 -7.13 5.58 28.97
CA ASN A 59 -8.54 5.66 28.57
C ASN A 59 -8.66 6.05 27.07
N PRO A 60 -8.51 5.08 26.15
CA PRO A 60 -8.71 5.28 24.71
C PRO A 60 -10.12 5.78 24.38
N MET A 61 -10.25 6.61 23.36
CA MET A 61 -11.55 7.17 22.94
C MET A 61 -12.41 6.14 22.21
N LYS A 62 -13.72 6.33 22.31
CA LYS A 62 -14.69 5.73 21.38
C LYS A 62 -14.76 6.59 20.13
N LEU A 63 -14.80 5.95 18.97
CA LEU A 63 -14.89 6.61 17.68
C LEU A 63 -16.14 6.14 16.96
N THR A 64 -17.01 7.09 16.60
CA THR A 64 -18.21 6.85 15.78
C THR A 64 -17.99 7.40 14.38
N LEU A 65 -18.18 6.55 13.38
CA LEU A 65 -17.94 6.83 11.97
C LEU A 65 -19.26 6.70 11.21
N ILE A 66 -19.71 7.77 10.58
CA ILE A 66 -20.99 7.82 9.86
C ILE A 66 -20.73 7.60 8.37
N THR A 67 -21.10 6.43 7.85
CA THR A 67 -20.87 6.04 6.44
C THR A 67 -22.01 6.45 5.50
N ASN A 68 -23.22 6.67 6.03
CA ASN A 68 -24.33 7.25 5.28
C ASN A 68 -25.05 8.34 6.09
N GLN A 69 -24.79 9.61 5.79
CA GLN A 69 -25.37 10.74 6.52
C GLN A 69 -26.87 10.92 6.27
N ASN A 70 -27.40 10.46 5.13
CA ASN A 70 -28.81 10.64 4.79
C ASN A 70 -29.74 9.68 5.54
N GLU A 71 -29.21 8.59 6.07
CA GLU A 71 -29.95 7.53 6.77
C GLU A 71 -29.52 7.40 8.23
N ALA A 72 -28.50 8.14 8.65
CA ALA A 72 -28.06 8.18 10.04
C ALA A 72 -29.05 8.98 10.91
N PRO A 73 -29.29 8.58 12.16
CA PRO A 73 -30.12 9.34 13.09
C PRO A 73 -29.57 10.76 13.30
N ASP A 74 -30.45 11.78 13.31
CA ASP A 74 -30.04 13.20 13.44
C ASP A 74 -29.25 13.50 14.74
N ASP A 75 -29.44 12.69 15.79
CA ASP A 75 -28.80 12.86 17.09
C ASP A 75 -27.41 12.22 17.19
N ILE A 76 -26.96 11.46 16.18
CA ILE A 76 -25.68 10.77 16.23
C ILE A 76 -24.51 11.73 15.98
N LYS A 77 -23.59 11.81 16.95
CA LYS A 77 -22.35 12.59 16.82
C LYS A 77 -21.21 11.68 16.43
N GLY A 78 -20.63 11.91 15.26
CA GLY A 78 -19.50 11.15 14.75
C GLY A 78 -18.84 11.81 13.55
N ASP A 79 -17.74 11.23 13.11
CA ASP A 79 -17.03 11.69 11.92
C ASP A 79 -17.73 11.15 10.66
N VAL A 80 -18.15 12.04 9.76
CA VAL A 80 -18.73 11.64 8.47
C VAL A 80 -17.63 11.09 7.56
N VAL A 81 -17.78 9.82 7.15
CA VAL A 81 -16.82 9.11 6.31
C VAL A 81 -17.40 8.87 4.93
N HIS A 82 -16.77 9.48 3.94
CA HIS A 82 -17.06 9.29 2.52
C HIS A 82 -15.75 9.24 1.75
N PHE A 83 -15.81 8.81 0.49
CA PHE A 83 -14.61 8.75 -0.34
C PHE A 83 -14.00 10.15 -0.49
N GLY A 84 -12.75 10.31 -0.09
CA GLY A 84 -12.05 11.61 -0.08
C GLY A 84 -12.06 12.35 1.26
N SER A 85 -12.83 11.88 2.26
CA SER A 85 -12.85 12.54 3.57
C SER A 85 -11.49 12.45 4.28
N PRO A 86 -11.11 13.45 5.10
CA PRO A 86 -9.84 13.44 5.82
C PRO A 86 -9.67 12.21 6.71
N ARG A 87 -10.74 11.79 7.41
CA ARG A 87 -10.73 10.62 8.28
C ARG A 87 -10.45 9.34 7.50
N LEU A 88 -11.09 9.14 6.34
CA LEU A 88 -10.85 7.97 5.52
C LEU A 88 -9.41 7.93 5.00
N ARG A 89 -8.88 9.09 4.58
CA ARG A 89 -7.49 9.22 4.14
C ARG A 89 -6.50 8.84 5.25
N GLN A 90 -6.70 9.34 6.46
CA GLN A 90 -5.87 9.00 7.62
C GLN A 90 -5.89 7.48 7.91
N ILE A 91 -7.06 6.84 7.82
CA ILE A 91 -7.19 5.39 8.00
C ILE A 91 -6.46 4.63 6.88
N PHE A 92 -6.53 5.07 5.63
CA PHE A 92 -5.77 4.47 4.53
C PHE A 92 -4.25 4.60 4.73
N GLU A 93 -3.78 5.77 5.17
CA GLU A 93 -2.37 6.01 5.50
C GLU A 93 -1.90 5.10 6.63
N SER A 94 -2.70 5.00 7.70
CA SER A 94 -2.45 4.09 8.82
C SER A 94 -2.42 2.64 8.37
N THR A 95 -3.37 2.21 7.54
CA THR A 95 -3.41 0.84 6.99
C THR A 95 -2.12 0.53 6.22
N ARG A 96 -1.66 1.49 5.41
CA ARG A 96 -0.42 1.34 4.64
C ARG A 96 0.82 1.24 5.53
N LYS A 97 0.86 2.03 6.59
CA LYS A 97 1.95 2.04 7.57
C LYS A 97 2.01 0.72 8.35
N LEU A 98 0.88 0.24 8.84
CA LEU A 98 0.78 -0.98 9.65
C LEU A 98 0.90 -2.26 8.81
N GLY A 99 0.44 -2.23 7.56
CA GLY A 99 0.46 -3.35 6.62
C GLY A 99 1.64 -3.39 5.64
N ASN A 100 2.74 -2.68 5.93
CA ASN A 100 3.86 -2.55 5.00
C ASN A 100 4.66 -3.86 4.82
N TYR A 101 4.73 -4.70 5.85
CA TYR A 101 5.50 -5.93 5.87
C TYR A 101 4.88 -6.98 6.79
N ILE A 102 4.84 -8.23 6.31
CA ILE A 102 4.35 -9.36 7.12
C ILE A 102 5.28 -10.57 7.02
N ARG A 103 5.25 -11.44 8.04
CA ARG A 103 5.84 -12.77 7.99
C ARG A 103 4.77 -13.82 8.27
N LEU A 104 4.61 -14.77 7.35
CA LEU A 104 3.56 -15.80 7.43
C LEU A 104 4.09 -17.17 7.03
N TYR A 105 3.42 -18.20 7.54
CA TYR A 105 3.73 -19.61 7.32
C TYR A 105 2.50 -20.31 6.74
N GLU A 106 2.69 -21.17 5.74
CA GLU A 106 1.60 -21.97 5.20
C GLU A 106 1.05 -22.93 6.26
N HIS A 107 -0.25 -22.89 6.50
CA HIS A 107 -0.95 -23.78 7.41
C HIS A 107 -1.43 -25.02 6.67
N VAL A 108 -0.75 -26.13 6.90
CA VAL A 108 -1.03 -27.40 6.23
C VAL A 108 -1.95 -28.25 7.10
N LYS A 109 -3.16 -28.52 6.61
CA LYS A 109 -4.20 -29.26 7.35
C LYS A 109 -3.89 -30.76 7.49
N THR A 110 -3.16 -31.33 6.54
CA THR A 110 -2.82 -32.75 6.50
C THR A 110 -1.32 -32.94 6.73
N VAL A 111 -0.96 -33.39 7.94
CA VAL A 111 0.42 -33.72 8.29
C VAL A 111 0.79 -35.07 7.66
N PRO A 112 1.95 -35.20 7.00
CA PRO A 112 2.43 -36.49 6.51
C PRO A 112 2.59 -37.51 7.64
N PRO A 113 2.27 -38.81 7.45
CA PRO A 113 2.27 -39.81 8.51
C PRO A 113 3.59 -40.00 9.29
N ASN A 114 4.74 -39.61 8.71
CA ASN A 114 6.07 -39.86 9.27
C ASN A 114 7.05 -38.68 9.08
N GLY A 115 6.57 -37.45 8.86
CA GLY A 115 7.47 -36.38 8.40
C GLY A 115 7.19 -35.01 8.98
N HIS A 116 8.26 -34.31 9.34
CA HIS A 116 8.23 -32.86 9.46
C HIS A 116 8.19 -32.24 8.06
N LEU A 117 7.40 -31.19 7.88
CA LEU A 117 7.24 -30.51 6.60
C LEU A 117 8.18 -29.29 6.51
N ALA A 118 8.99 -29.26 5.45
CA ALA A 118 9.87 -28.13 5.18
C ALA A 118 9.10 -26.98 4.53
N LEU A 119 9.17 -25.79 5.13
CA LEU A 119 8.66 -24.55 4.57
C LEU A 119 9.80 -23.72 4.01
N HIS A 120 9.68 -23.39 2.74
CA HIS A 120 10.66 -22.66 1.96
C HIS A 120 10.42 -21.15 2.03
N PRO A 121 11.47 -20.33 2.19
CA PRO A 121 11.34 -18.89 2.31
C PRO A 121 11.12 -18.21 0.94
N TRP A 122 10.10 -17.36 0.87
CA TRP A 122 9.72 -16.53 -0.26
C TRP A 122 9.64 -15.07 0.15
N LEU A 123 10.33 -14.20 -0.58
CA LEU A 123 10.12 -12.76 -0.45
C LEU A 123 9.09 -12.32 -1.48
N ASN A 124 8.00 -11.72 -1.03
CA ASN A 124 7.00 -11.09 -1.86
C ASN A 124 7.13 -9.57 -1.82
N VAL A 125 6.89 -8.93 -2.97
CA VAL A 125 6.77 -7.49 -3.10
C VAL A 125 5.61 -7.17 -4.04
N ASN A 126 4.70 -6.31 -3.58
CA ASN A 126 3.63 -5.76 -4.39
C ASN A 126 3.99 -4.32 -4.76
N LEU A 127 3.98 -4.04 -6.06
CA LEU A 127 4.53 -2.83 -6.67
C LEU A 127 3.45 -2.10 -7.47
N LYS A 128 3.52 -0.77 -7.48
CA LYS A 128 2.83 0.09 -8.44
C LYS A 128 3.88 0.71 -9.36
N ILE A 129 3.73 0.49 -10.65
CA ILE A 129 4.53 1.12 -11.70
C ILE A 129 3.66 2.18 -12.36
N SER A 130 4.08 3.44 -12.29
CA SER A 130 3.34 4.59 -12.80
C SER A 130 4.12 5.23 -13.96
N TYR A 131 3.59 5.13 -15.17
CA TYR A 131 4.11 5.85 -16.34
C TYR A 131 3.42 7.22 -16.37
N LYS A 132 4.21 8.30 -16.26
CA LYS A 132 3.71 9.66 -16.08
C LYS A 132 4.32 10.62 -17.09
N CYS A 133 3.46 11.43 -17.66
CA CYS A 133 3.72 12.65 -18.41
C CYS A 133 2.44 13.50 -18.27
N ASP A 134 1.94 14.06 -19.37
CA ASP A 134 0.62 14.72 -19.43
C ASP A 134 -0.52 13.73 -19.18
N ARG A 135 -0.25 12.43 -19.36
CA ARG A 135 -1.13 11.31 -18.99
C ARG A 135 -0.45 10.44 -17.94
N LYS A 136 -1.26 9.72 -17.17
CA LYS A 136 -0.80 8.78 -16.15
C LYS A 136 -1.40 7.39 -16.37
N LYS A 137 -0.54 6.37 -16.44
CA LYS A 137 -0.92 4.96 -16.50
C LYS A 137 -0.31 4.22 -15.31
N ASP A 138 -1.17 3.66 -14.46
CA ASP A 138 -0.76 2.86 -13.30
C ASP A 138 -0.93 1.38 -13.59
N MET A 139 0.08 0.59 -13.19
CA MET A 139 0.06 -0.86 -13.27
C MET A 139 0.48 -1.46 -11.94
N LEU A 140 -0.28 -2.46 -11.48
CA LEU A 140 0.04 -3.21 -10.27
C LEU A 140 0.76 -4.51 -10.65
N LYS A 141 1.83 -4.82 -9.94
CA LYS A 141 2.59 -6.06 -10.12
C LYS A 141 2.82 -6.73 -8.78
N SER A 142 2.55 -8.03 -8.70
CA SER A 142 2.85 -8.85 -7.52
C SER A 142 3.94 -9.84 -7.87
N LEU A 143 5.10 -9.72 -7.22
CA LEU A 143 6.26 -10.55 -7.49
C LEU A 143 6.64 -11.35 -6.24
N GLY A 144 7.08 -12.58 -6.44
CA GLY A 144 7.69 -13.40 -5.41
C GLY A 144 9.04 -13.92 -5.87
N ILE A 145 10.01 -13.97 -4.97
CA ILE A 145 11.29 -14.62 -5.20
C ILE A 145 11.55 -15.69 -4.15
N HIS A 146 11.84 -16.91 -4.62
CA HIS A 146 12.24 -18.01 -3.76
C HIS A 146 13.67 -17.76 -3.26
N LEU A 147 13.85 -17.63 -1.94
CA LEU A 147 15.13 -17.24 -1.34
C LEU A 147 16.16 -18.37 -1.25
N ILE A 148 15.88 -19.54 -1.84
CA ILE A 148 16.84 -20.63 -1.99
C ILE A 148 17.27 -20.77 -3.46
N SER A 149 16.34 -20.98 -4.38
CA SER A 149 16.66 -21.15 -5.81
C SER A 149 16.83 -19.85 -6.58
N GLY A 150 16.29 -18.73 -6.07
CA GLY A 150 16.25 -17.47 -6.79
C GLY A 150 15.18 -17.39 -7.89
N ALA A 151 14.30 -18.39 -8.00
CA ALA A 151 13.21 -18.37 -8.95
C ALA A 151 12.25 -17.21 -8.66
N ILE A 152 11.91 -16.44 -9.70
CA ILE A 152 10.94 -15.34 -9.64
C ILE A 152 9.60 -15.83 -10.18
N VAL A 153 8.53 -15.47 -9.47
CA VAL A 153 7.15 -15.80 -9.83
C VAL A 153 6.34 -14.50 -9.89
N GLU A 154 5.65 -14.30 -11.00
CA GLU A 154 4.67 -13.21 -11.14
C GLU A 154 3.31 -13.61 -10.56
N GLN A 155 2.45 -12.62 -10.36
CA GLN A 155 1.11 -12.78 -9.79
C GLN A 155 1.12 -13.52 -8.45
N PHE A 156 2.17 -13.31 -7.64
CA PHE A 156 2.37 -14.03 -6.38
C PHE A 156 1.15 -13.91 -5.44
N GLN A 157 0.57 -12.71 -5.32
CA GLN A 157 -0.61 -12.46 -4.51
C GLN A 157 -1.82 -13.28 -4.97
N GLU A 158 -2.02 -13.48 -6.28
CA GLU A 158 -3.12 -14.30 -6.80
C GLU A 158 -2.95 -15.76 -6.40
N LYS A 159 -1.71 -16.28 -6.43
CA LYS A 159 -1.40 -17.63 -5.95
C LYS A 159 -1.65 -17.76 -4.44
N MET A 160 -1.31 -16.73 -3.67
CA MET A 160 -1.50 -16.71 -2.22
C MET A 160 -2.97 -16.72 -1.78
N LYS A 161 -3.93 -16.25 -2.60
CA LYS A 161 -5.35 -16.24 -2.24
C LYS A 161 -5.90 -17.62 -1.88
N ASN A 162 -5.33 -18.68 -2.45
CA ASN A 162 -5.79 -20.06 -2.25
C ASN A 162 -5.03 -20.79 -1.13
N ILE A 163 -4.14 -20.08 -0.42
CA ILE A 163 -3.25 -20.68 0.58
C ILE A 163 -3.62 -20.19 1.96
N SER A 164 -3.91 -21.14 2.86
CA SER A 164 -4.12 -20.83 4.26
C SER A 164 -2.78 -20.50 4.91
N VAL A 165 -2.70 -19.37 5.58
CA VAL A 165 -1.46 -18.87 6.21
C VAL A 165 -1.68 -18.47 7.66
N THR A 166 -0.64 -18.63 8.48
CA THR A 166 -0.65 -18.30 9.91
C THR A 166 0.58 -17.49 10.31
N PRO A 167 0.49 -16.65 11.35
CA PRO A 167 1.63 -15.86 11.85
C PRO A 167 2.64 -16.69 12.67
N LYS A 168 2.23 -17.87 13.15
CA LYS A 168 3.07 -18.82 13.87
C LYS A 168 3.37 -20.02 12.98
N ILE A 169 4.55 -20.61 13.18
CA ILE A 169 4.95 -21.86 12.51
C ILE A 169 3.96 -22.95 12.98
N PRO A 170 3.25 -23.62 12.06
CA PRO A 170 2.35 -24.72 12.44
C PRO A 170 3.11 -25.91 13.02
N ASP A 171 2.39 -26.74 13.76
CA ASP A 171 2.94 -27.98 14.30
C ASP A 171 3.49 -28.87 13.18
N PHE A 172 4.55 -29.62 13.51
CA PHE A 172 5.26 -30.51 12.58
C PHE A 172 5.86 -29.82 11.35
N CYS A 173 5.96 -28.49 11.32
CA CYS A 173 6.64 -27.74 10.26
C CYS A 173 7.98 -27.19 10.74
N PHE A 174 8.94 -27.06 9.82
CA PHE A 174 10.20 -26.34 10.07
C PHE A 174 10.54 -25.43 8.90
N THR A 175 11.32 -24.38 9.19
CA THR A 175 11.71 -23.40 8.17
C THR A 175 13.05 -23.73 7.56
N MET A 176 13.15 -23.62 6.24
CA MET A 176 14.42 -23.73 5.53
C MET A 176 15.18 -22.40 5.62
N SER A 177 16.49 -22.47 5.85
CA SER A 177 17.34 -21.29 5.88
C SER A 177 17.48 -20.68 4.47
N PRO A 178 17.25 -19.37 4.30
CA PRO A 178 17.44 -18.72 3.01
C PRO A 178 18.93 -18.70 2.65
N ILE A 179 19.26 -19.07 1.41
CA ILE A 179 20.60 -18.92 0.85
C ILE A 179 20.78 -17.47 0.36
N ILE A 180 19.72 -16.91 -0.21
CA ILE A 180 19.65 -15.54 -0.70
C ILE A 180 19.06 -14.67 0.41
N LYS A 181 19.82 -13.68 0.88
CA LYS A 181 19.31 -12.71 1.88
C LYS A 181 18.13 -11.92 1.29
N PRO A 182 17.11 -11.56 2.09
CA PRO A 182 15.97 -10.77 1.61
C PRO A 182 16.37 -9.49 0.85
N GLN A 183 17.40 -8.77 1.32
CA GLN A 183 17.92 -7.59 0.62
C GLN A 183 18.42 -7.93 -0.80
N SER A 184 19.20 -9.01 -0.94
CA SER A 184 19.66 -9.48 -2.25
C SER A 184 18.50 -9.97 -3.12
N GLY A 185 17.47 -10.57 -2.52
CA GLY A 185 16.23 -10.93 -3.21
C GLY A 185 15.49 -9.71 -3.76
N LEU A 186 15.41 -8.64 -2.97
CA LEU A 186 14.80 -7.38 -3.38
C LEU A 186 15.56 -6.73 -4.55
N SER A 187 16.90 -6.70 -4.49
CA SER A 187 17.71 -6.20 -5.62
C SER A 187 17.50 -6.99 -6.91
N ARG A 188 17.29 -8.31 -6.82
CA ARG A 188 16.95 -9.13 -7.99
C ARG A 188 15.57 -8.80 -8.55
N LEU A 189 14.57 -8.58 -7.68
CA LEU A 189 13.24 -8.14 -8.10
C LEU A 189 13.29 -6.73 -8.72
N GLU A 190 14.11 -5.83 -8.19
CA GLU A 190 14.34 -4.51 -8.80
C GLU A 190 14.92 -4.65 -10.22
N HIS A 191 15.97 -5.45 -10.40
CA HIS A 191 16.55 -5.70 -11.72
C HIS A 191 15.54 -6.31 -12.70
N TYR A 192 14.73 -7.26 -12.21
CA TYR A 192 13.64 -7.86 -12.99
C TYR A 192 12.62 -6.81 -13.46
N VAL A 193 12.21 -5.90 -12.57
CA VAL A 193 11.28 -4.81 -12.89
C VAL A 193 11.90 -3.82 -13.87
N ARG A 194 13.19 -3.47 -13.71
CA ARG A 194 13.91 -2.62 -14.66
C ARG A 194 13.97 -3.25 -16.06
N GLY A 195 14.24 -4.56 -16.14
CA GLY A 195 14.22 -5.29 -17.40
C GLY A 195 12.84 -5.29 -18.06
N PHE A 196 11.79 -5.52 -17.27
CA PHE A 196 10.40 -5.44 -17.73
C PHE A 196 10.07 -4.04 -18.29
N ILE A 197 10.38 -2.98 -17.54
CA ILE A 197 10.16 -1.58 -17.98
C ILE A 197 10.95 -1.29 -19.25
N ALA A 198 12.20 -1.76 -19.35
CA ALA A 198 13.02 -1.54 -20.54
C ALA A 198 12.47 -2.24 -21.79
N SER A 199 11.79 -3.38 -21.63
CA SER A 199 11.15 -4.11 -22.73
C SER A 199 9.76 -3.62 -23.11
N ASP A 200 9.15 -2.74 -22.32
CA ASP A 200 7.83 -2.17 -22.61
C ASP A 200 7.87 -1.22 -23.81
N ASP A 201 6.68 -0.94 -24.35
CA ASP A 201 6.49 0.08 -25.38
C ASP A 201 6.65 1.50 -24.78
N HIS A 202 7.56 2.29 -25.36
CA HIS A 202 7.88 3.66 -24.93
C HIS A 202 7.39 4.74 -25.89
N THR A 203 6.55 4.39 -26.87
CA THR A 203 5.88 5.36 -27.78
C THR A 203 5.25 6.53 -27.04
N TRP A 204 4.61 6.27 -25.89
CA TRP A 204 4.01 7.29 -25.03
C TRP A 204 4.99 8.40 -24.61
N ALA A 205 6.26 8.05 -24.37
CA ALA A 205 7.29 8.98 -23.94
C ALA A 205 7.80 9.82 -25.12
N GLU A 206 7.90 9.21 -26.30
CA GLU A 206 8.25 9.91 -27.55
C GLU A 206 7.16 10.92 -27.92
N GLU A 207 5.89 10.50 -27.93
CA GLU A 207 4.74 11.36 -28.20
C GLU A 207 4.63 12.52 -27.19
N ALA A 208 4.96 12.28 -25.91
CA ALA A 208 4.99 13.33 -24.90
C ALA A 208 6.11 14.36 -25.18
N ARG A 209 7.30 13.92 -25.59
CA ARG A 209 8.40 14.83 -25.95
C ARG A 209 8.10 15.64 -27.21
N GLU A 210 7.44 15.05 -28.21
CA GLU A 210 7.02 15.80 -29.40
C GLU A 210 6.02 16.91 -29.07
N ARG A 211 5.05 16.62 -28.20
CA ARG A 211 4.08 17.60 -27.72
C ARG A 211 4.74 18.69 -26.88
N TRP A 212 5.66 18.30 -26.00
CA TRP A 212 6.46 19.24 -25.23
C TRP A 212 7.24 20.21 -26.13
N GLN A 213 7.90 19.72 -27.18
CA GLN A 213 8.66 20.56 -28.10
C GLN A 213 7.76 21.55 -28.86
N LYS A 214 6.55 21.13 -29.25
CA LYS A 214 5.58 22.03 -29.90
C LYS A 214 5.17 23.17 -28.97
N ASP A 215 4.88 22.86 -27.71
CA ASP A 215 4.47 23.86 -26.71
C ASP A 215 5.64 24.77 -26.32
N LEU A 216 6.86 24.24 -26.19
CA LEU A 216 8.08 25.03 -25.97
C LEU A 216 8.36 25.98 -27.13
N ASN A 217 8.19 25.53 -28.38
CA ASN A 217 8.39 26.39 -29.54
C ASN A 217 7.37 27.53 -29.56
N LEU A 218 6.11 27.24 -29.22
CA LEU A 218 5.07 28.24 -29.11
C LEU A 218 5.39 29.26 -28.00
N LEU A 219 5.81 28.79 -26.83
CA LEU A 219 6.25 29.64 -25.72
C LEU A 219 7.41 30.52 -26.17
N ASN A 220 8.45 29.95 -26.78
CA ASN A 220 9.60 30.72 -27.26
C ASN A 220 9.21 31.81 -28.28
N HIS A 221 8.28 31.52 -29.20
CA HIS A 221 7.80 32.49 -30.17
C HIS A 221 7.07 33.67 -29.51
N PHE A 222 6.33 33.45 -28.42
CA PHE A 222 5.66 34.56 -27.71
C PHE A 222 6.65 35.54 -27.06
N TYR A 223 7.83 35.06 -26.65
CA TYR A 223 8.85 35.85 -25.94
C TYR A 223 10.08 36.18 -26.81
N GLU A 224 10.05 35.90 -28.11
CA GLU A 224 11.20 36.05 -29.03
C GLU A 224 11.72 37.49 -29.12
N ASN A 225 10.83 38.47 -29.03
CA ASN A 225 11.16 39.90 -29.17
C ASN A 225 11.55 40.60 -27.86
N LEU A 226 11.69 39.85 -26.77
CA LEU A 226 12.08 40.39 -25.46
C LEU A 226 13.56 40.08 -25.21
N GLU A 227 14.38 41.13 -25.07
CA GLU A 227 15.82 40.98 -24.74
C GLU A 227 16.03 40.36 -23.36
N GLU A 228 15.14 40.68 -22.40
CA GLU A 228 15.14 40.11 -21.06
C GLU A 228 13.85 39.31 -20.85
N LYS A 229 13.99 38.01 -20.60
CA LYS A 229 12.84 37.12 -20.39
C LYS A 229 12.29 37.33 -18.97
N PRO A 230 10.98 37.57 -18.81
CA PRO A 230 10.39 37.76 -17.50
C PRO A 230 10.32 36.44 -16.72
N GLU A 231 10.23 36.53 -15.39
CA GLU A 231 10.10 35.37 -14.48
C GLU A 231 8.92 34.44 -14.85
N VAL A 232 7.86 34.99 -15.45
CA VAL A 232 6.70 34.24 -15.96
C VAL A 232 7.11 33.22 -17.01
N TYR A 233 8.05 33.55 -17.89
CA TYR A 233 8.56 32.63 -18.91
C TYR A 233 9.28 31.43 -18.26
N GLU A 234 10.10 31.66 -17.24
CA GLU A 234 10.79 30.59 -16.53
C GLU A 234 9.82 29.68 -15.80
N THR A 235 8.80 30.27 -15.16
CA THR A 235 7.74 29.53 -14.48
C THR A 235 6.95 28.66 -15.46
N GLU A 236 6.59 29.18 -16.62
CA GLU A 236 5.88 28.42 -17.67
C GLU A 236 6.76 27.31 -18.27
N MET A 237 8.06 27.55 -18.44
CA MET A 237 9.00 26.53 -18.90
C MET A 237 9.10 25.37 -17.90
N ILE A 238 9.17 25.66 -16.60
CA ILE A 238 9.16 24.63 -15.54
C ILE A 238 7.83 23.88 -15.54
N ALA A 239 6.70 24.58 -15.68
CA ALA A 239 5.39 23.95 -15.74
C ALA A 239 5.26 22.99 -16.94
N LEU A 240 5.75 23.39 -18.11
CA LEU A 240 5.80 22.52 -19.30
C LEU A 240 6.69 21.30 -19.07
N GLN A 241 7.83 21.46 -18.41
CA GLN A 241 8.69 20.35 -18.02
C GLN A 241 7.95 19.40 -17.07
N GLU A 242 7.39 19.89 -15.97
CA GLU A 242 6.68 19.06 -15.00
C GLU A 242 5.49 18.29 -15.62
N GLN A 243 4.83 18.91 -16.59
CA GLN A 243 3.71 18.33 -17.32
C GLN A 243 4.15 17.25 -18.30
N TYR A 244 5.15 17.50 -19.14
CA TYR A 244 5.45 16.60 -20.26
C TYR A 244 6.64 15.66 -20.04
N GLU A 245 7.53 15.94 -19.08
CA GLU A 245 8.72 15.14 -18.83
C GLU A 245 8.33 13.69 -18.53
N PRO A 246 8.67 12.73 -19.43
CA PRO A 246 8.31 11.34 -19.24
C PRO A 246 9.08 10.73 -18.07
N LYS A 247 8.36 10.28 -17.04
CA LYS A 247 8.94 9.62 -15.88
C LYS A 247 8.21 8.34 -15.54
N ILE A 248 8.96 7.34 -15.11
CA ILE A 248 8.41 6.08 -14.60
C ILE A 248 8.74 6.01 -13.12
N GLU A 249 7.70 5.99 -12.29
CA GLU A 249 7.83 5.85 -10.85
C GLU A 249 7.47 4.43 -10.44
N VAL A 250 8.36 3.79 -9.67
CA VAL A 250 8.12 2.46 -9.09
C VAL A 250 8.01 2.61 -7.59
N GLU A 251 6.87 2.21 -7.04
CA GLU A 251 6.56 2.33 -5.62
C GLU A 251 6.25 0.94 -5.04
N ILE A 252 6.92 0.57 -3.95
CA ILE A 252 6.54 -0.62 -3.17
C ILE A 252 5.29 -0.27 -2.35
N ILE A 253 4.22 -1.02 -2.56
CA ILE A 253 2.98 -0.88 -1.82
C ILE A 253 3.10 -1.56 -0.46
N ASN A 254 3.55 -2.82 -0.49
CA ASN A 254 3.86 -3.65 0.67
C ASN A 254 4.70 -4.85 0.22
N GLY A 255 5.17 -5.63 1.19
CA GLY A 255 5.82 -6.90 0.93
C GLY A 255 5.68 -7.87 2.10
N GLY A 256 6.33 -9.01 2.00
CA GLY A 256 6.31 -9.98 3.10
C GLY A 256 7.24 -11.15 2.88
N LEU A 257 7.54 -11.84 3.98
CA LEU A 257 8.28 -13.09 3.98
C LEU A 257 7.33 -14.25 4.24
N PHE A 258 7.17 -15.10 3.25
CA PHE A 258 6.27 -16.25 3.30
C PHE A 258 7.08 -17.54 3.36
N TYR A 259 6.68 -18.45 4.24
CA TYR A 259 7.28 -19.77 4.36
C TYR A 259 6.27 -20.79 3.86
N LEU A 260 6.49 -21.26 2.64
CA LEU A 260 5.51 -22.04 1.86
C LEU A 260 6.06 -23.42 1.55
N THR A 261 5.17 -24.39 1.39
CA THR A 261 5.53 -25.74 0.98
C THR A 261 6.07 -25.77 -0.44
N GLN A 262 6.75 -26.86 -0.81
CA GLN A 262 7.30 -27.03 -2.17
C GLN A 262 6.21 -27.07 -3.26
N ASN A 263 4.96 -27.35 -2.88
CA ASN A 263 3.83 -27.38 -3.82
C ASN A 263 3.46 -25.99 -4.34
N PHE A 264 3.92 -24.91 -3.68
CA PHE A 264 3.64 -23.54 -4.14
C PHE A 264 4.17 -23.23 -5.55
N ILE A 265 5.24 -23.92 -5.98
CA ILE A 265 5.85 -23.72 -7.30
C ILE A 265 5.17 -24.58 -8.38
N LYS A 266 4.46 -25.63 -7.98
CA LYS A 266 3.86 -26.61 -8.90
C LYS A 266 2.59 -26.09 -9.56
#